data_AF-A0A9W8LRL6-F1
#
_entry.id   AF-A0A9W8LRL6-F1
#
_cell.length_a   1.000
_cell.length_b   1.000
_cell.length_c   1.000
_cell.angle_alpha   90.00
_cell.angle_beta   90.00
_cell.angle_gamma   90.00
#
_symmetry.space_group_name_H-M   'P 1'
#
loop_
_entity.id
_entity.type
_entity.pdbx_description
1 polymer ?
#
loop_
_entity_poly.entity_id
_entity_poly.type
_entity_poly.pdbx_seq_one_letter_code
_entity_poly.pdbx_strand_id
1 'polypeptide(L)'
;MADTKSAKNQVVGFFADLAAGGVSAGVSKTIVAPIERVKLLLQVQASSDQIAADKRYKGIVDAFRRIPAEQGMASFWRGNMSNVIRYFPTQALNFAFKDKYKAMFPKYSPKTDFWKFFGANMASGGMAGATSLLFVYPLDFARTRMAVDIGTGANRQFTGLGQCISSIYKKDGMGGL
;
A
#
# COMPACT_ATOMS: atom_id res chain seq x y z
N MET A 1 39.95 10.22 -8.22
CA MET A 1 39.21 9.78 -9.43
C MET A 1 38.64 8.37 -9.33
N ALA A 2 39.23 7.43 -8.56
CA ALA A 2 38.68 6.09 -8.35
C ALA A 2 37.42 6.06 -7.47
N ASP A 3 37.39 6.83 -6.37
CA ASP A 3 36.23 6.92 -5.46
C ASP A 3 34.95 7.46 -6.13
N THR A 4 35.09 8.44 -7.03
CA THR A 4 33.95 9.02 -7.75
C THR A 4 33.31 8.03 -8.72
N LYS A 5 34.10 7.14 -9.35
CA LYS A 5 33.57 6.04 -10.19
C LYS A 5 32.87 4.97 -9.35
N SER A 6 33.41 4.65 -8.17
CA SER A 6 32.80 3.69 -7.23
C SER A 6 31.45 4.20 -6.70
N ALA A 7 31.39 5.46 -6.27
CA ALA A 7 30.15 6.10 -5.82
C ALA A 7 29.10 6.19 -6.94
N LYS A 8 29.51 6.54 -8.17
CA LYS A 8 28.60 6.60 -9.32
C LYS A 8 28.04 5.21 -9.67
N ASN A 9 28.85 4.17 -9.61
CA ASN A 9 28.41 2.79 -9.84
C ASN A 9 27.47 2.28 -8.75
N GLN A 10 27.68 2.66 -7.48
CA GLN A 10 26.75 2.34 -6.39
C GLN A 10 25.39 3.02 -6.58
N VAL A 11 25.37 4.29 -6.97
CA VAL A 11 24.12 5.03 -7.22
C VAL A 11 23.36 4.41 -8.39
N VAL A 12 24.04 4.06 -9.48
CA VAL A 12 23.41 3.38 -10.63
C VAL A 12 22.89 2.00 -10.24
N GLY A 13 23.65 1.22 -9.48
CA GLY A 13 23.21 -0.08 -8.96
C GLY A 13 21.97 0.04 -8.08
N PHE A 14 21.94 1.03 -7.18
CA PHE A 14 20.79 1.30 -6.33
C PHE A 14 19.51 1.62 -7.14
N PHE A 15 19.61 2.51 -8.14
CA PHE A 15 18.44 2.84 -8.98
C PHE A 15 18.01 1.65 -9.85
N ALA A 16 18.95 0.83 -10.32
CA ALA A 16 18.63 -0.40 -11.03
C ALA A 16 17.89 -1.40 -10.14
N ASP A 17 18.35 -1.63 -8.91
CA ASP A 17 17.70 -2.50 -7.93
C ASP A 17 16.32 -1.95 -7.52
N LEU A 18 16.21 -0.63 -7.34
CA LEU A 18 14.95 0.04 -7.04
C LEU A 18 13.94 -0.13 -8.18
N ALA A 19 14.37 0.05 -9.43
CA ALA A 19 13.54 -0.12 -10.61
C ALA A 19 13.12 -1.59 -10.79
N ALA A 20 14.06 -2.53 -10.70
CA ALA A 20 13.79 -3.97 -10.80
C ALA A 20 12.82 -4.43 -9.70
N GLY A 21 13.05 -4.01 -8.46
CA GLY A 21 12.15 -4.27 -7.35
C GLY A 21 10.77 -3.61 -7.53
N GLY A 22 10.71 -2.40 -8.09
CA GLY A 22 9.47 -1.69 -8.39
C GLY A 22 8.64 -2.37 -9.47
N VAL A 23 9.28 -2.83 -10.54
CA VAL A 23 8.63 -3.60 -11.62
C VAL A 23 8.12 -4.94 -11.07
N SER A 24 8.96 -5.67 -10.33
CA SER A 24 8.59 -6.93 -9.70
C SER A 24 7.39 -6.78 -8.75
N ALA A 25 7.44 -5.77 -7.88
CA ALA A 25 6.34 -5.44 -6.97
C ALA A 25 5.08 -5.02 -7.73
N GLY A 26 5.22 -4.25 -8.81
CA GLY A 26 4.11 -3.83 -9.66
C GLY A 26 3.42 -5.01 -10.33
N VAL A 27 4.17 -5.94 -10.92
CA VAL A 27 3.66 -7.16 -11.54
C VAL A 27 2.96 -8.04 -10.49
N SER A 28 3.63 -8.32 -9.37
CA SER A 28 3.07 -9.12 -8.28
C SER A 28 1.74 -8.54 -7.77
N LYS A 29 1.71 -7.23 -7.47
CA LYS A 29 0.51 -6.52 -7.00
C LYS A 29 -0.62 -6.52 -8.03
N THR A 30 -0.29 -6.46 -9.31
CA THR A 30 -1.27 -6.51 -10.39
C THR A 30 -1.87 -7.90 -10.54
N ILE A 31 -1.10 -8.97 -10.36
CA ILE A 31 -1.60 -10.35 -10.37
C ILE A 31 -2.56 -10.58 -9.20
N VAL A 32 -2.24 -10.08 -8.01
CA VAL A 32 -3.07 -10.29 -6.80
C VAL A 32 -4.19 -9.26 -6.63
N ALA A 33 -4.24 -8.19 -7.42
CA ALA A 33 -5.23 -7.13 -7.30
C ALA A 33 -6.69 -7.64 -7.32
N PRO A 34 -7.11 -8.59 -8.19
CA PRO A 34 -8.48 -9.08 -8.21
C PRO A 34 -8.94 -9.70 -6.87
N ILE A 35 -8.11 -10.57 -6.28
CA ILE A 35 -8.45 -11.23 -5.01
C ILE A 35 -8.38 -10.26 -3.83
N GLU A 36 -7.43 -9.32 -3.85
CA GLU A 36 -7.32 -8.29 -2.83
C GLU A 36 -8.53 -7.36 -2.84
N ARG A 37 -9.06 -7.04 -4.03
CA ARG A 37 -10.29 -6.26 -4.16
C ARG A 37 -11.50 -7.00 -3.61
N VAL A 38 -11.66 -8.29 -3.93
CA VAL A 38 -12.76 -9.12 -3.38
C VAL A 38 -12.68 -9.15 -1.86
N LYS A 39 -11.48 -9.34 -1.30
CA LYS A 39 -11.25 -9.29 0.15
C LYS A 39 -11.70 -7.94 0.73
N LEU A 40 -11.25 -6.82 0.17
CA LEU A 40 -11.60 -5.49 0.68
C LEU A 40 -13.11 -5.25 0.63
N LEU A 41 -13.77 -5.55 -0.49
CA LEU A 41 -15.23 -5.41 -0.60
C LEU A 41 -15.96 -6.24 0.45
N LEU A 42 -15.58 -7.51 0.66
CA LEU A 42 -16.20 -8.35 1.68
C LEU A 42 -15.96 -7.83 3.10
N GLN A 43 -14.78 -7.25 3.37
CA GLN A 43 -14.43 -6.71 4.68
C GLN A 43 -15.17 -5.41 5.02
N VAL A 44 -15.37 -4.52 4.04
CA VAL A 44 -15.90 -3.16 4.31
C VAL A 44 -17.32 -2.92 3.81
N GLN A 45 -17.95 -3.87 3.09
CA GLN A 45 -19.32 -3.72 2.58
C GLN A 45 -20.36 -3.44 3.68
N ALA A 46 -20.07 -3.80 4.94
CA ALA A 46 -20.95 -3.47 6.06
C ALA A 46 -21.02 -1.97 6.35
N SER A 47 -19.95 -1.24 6.02
CA SER A 47 -19.76 0.20 6.25
C SER A 47 -19.82 1.01 4.96
N SER A 48 -20.26 0.42 3.84
CA SER A 48 -20.36 1.10 2.55
C SER A 48 -21.76 1.67 2.34
N ASP A 49 -21.83 2.97 2.10
CA ASP A 49 -23.10 3.66 1.75
C ASP A 49 -23.58 3.35 0.33
N GLN A 50 -22.72 2.76 -0.52
CA GLN A 50 -23.07 2.41 -1.89
C GLN A 50 -23.71 1.01 -2.01
N ILE A 51 -23.46 0.13 -1.02
CA ILE A 51 -23.93 -1.25 -1.03
C ILE A 51 -25.12 -1.37 -0.07
N ALA A 52 -26.33 -1.40 -0.63
CA ALA A 52 -27.54 -1.67 0.14
C ALA A 52 -27.42 -3.04 0.85
N ALA A 53 -28.01 -3.16 2.05
CA ALA A 53 -27.84 -4.34 2.91
C ALA A 53 -28.29 -5.65 2.23
N ASP A 54 -29.32 -5.58 1.39
CA ASP A 54 -29.87 -6.67 0.58
C ASP A 54 -28.97 -7.05 -0.61
N LYS A 55 -28.08 -6.14 -1.04
CA LYS A 55 -27.18 -6.33 -2.20
C LYS A 55 -25.75 -6.69 -1.83
N ARG A 56 -25.46 -6.88 -0.54
CA ARG A 56 -24.15 -7.32 -0.06
C ARG A 56 -23.70 -8.61 -0.73
N TYR A 57 -22.39 -8.73 -0.96
CA TYR A 57 -21.78 -9.92 -1.54
C TYR A 57 -21.83 -11.06 -0.53
N LYS A 58 -22.36 -12.21 -0.96
CA LYS A 58 -22.59 -13.38 -0.11
C LYS A 58 -21.31 -14.19 0.17
N GLY A 59 -20.25 -13.94 -0.59
CA GLY A 59 -18.97 -14.62 -0.45
C GLY A 59 -18.04 -14.33 -1.61
N ILE A 60 -16.90 -15.03 -1.62
CA ILE A 60 -15.82 -14.83 -2.60
C ILE A 60 -16.30 -15.13 -4.03
N VAL A 61 -16.97 -16.28 -4.23
CA VAL A 61 -17.46 -16.70 -5.56
C VAL A 61 -18.52 -15.74 -6.08
N ASP A 62 -19.44 -15.31 -5.21
CA ASP A 62 -20.46 -14.32 -5.55
C ASP A 62 -19.83 -12.99 -5.99
N ALA A 63 -18.83 -12.51 -5.25
CA ALA A 63 -18.10 -11.31 -5.59
C ALA A 63 -17.37 -11.42 -6.94
N PHE A 64 -16.65 -12.52 -7.20
CA PHE A 64 -15.97 -12.73 -8.49
C PHE A 64 -16.93 -12.79 -9.68
N ARG A 65 -18.16 -13.29 -9.48
CA ARG A 65 -19.18 -13.31 -10.53
C ARG A 65 -19.84 -11.94 -10.74
N ARG A 66 -20.18 -11.25 -9.65
CA ARG A 66 -20.97 -10.01 -9.70
C ARG A 66 -20.16 -8.78 -10.07
N ILE A 67 -18.94 -8.65 -9.54
CA ILE A 67 -18.05 -7.51 -9.83
C ILE A 67 -17.92 -7.22 -11.34
N PRO A 68 -17.56 -8.19 -12.20
CA PRO A 68 -17.41 -7.92 -13.62
C PRO A 68 -18.75 -7.67 -14.32
N ALA A 69 -19.84 -8.28 -13.84
CA ALA A 69 -21.18 -8.04 -14.37
C ALA A 69 -21.73 -6.65 -14.02
N GLU A 70 -21.44 -6.15 -12.82
CA GLU A 70 -21.91 -4.86 -12.32
C GLU A 70 -21.04 -3.69 -12.81
N GLN A 71 -19.72 -3.89 -12.93
CA GLN A 71 -18.75 -2.79 -13.10
C GLN A 71 -17.73 -3.01 -14.23
N GLY A 72 -17.76 -4.17 -14.89
CA GLY A 72 -16.82 -4.56 -15.93
C GLY A 72 -15.55 -5.24 -15.41
N MET A 73 -14.89 -6.02 -16.28
CA MET A 73 -13.69 -6.80 -15.93
C MET A 73 -12.53 -5.95 -15.40
N ALA A 74 -12.31 -4.77 -15.97
CA ALA A 74 -11.22 -3.88 -15.56
C ALA A 74 -11.38 -3.38 -14.11
N SER A 75 -12.59 -3.47 -13.54
CA SER A 75 -12.85 -2.99 -12.18
C SER A 75 -12.07 -3.76 -11.11
N PHE A 76 -11.65 -5.02 -11.36
CA PHE A 76 -10.80 -5.77 -10.43
C PHE A 76 -9.49 -5.07 -10.05
N TRP A 77 -8.96 -4.20 -10.92
CA TRP A 77 -7.73 -3.44 -10.68
C TRP A 77 -7.97 -2.04 -10.13
N ARG A 78 -9.20 -1.71 -9.73
CA ARG A 78 -9.51 -0.39 -9.15
C ARG A 78 -8.70 -0.16 -7.88
N GLY A 79 -7.94 0.94 -7.83
CA GLY A 79 -7.02 1.26 -6.73
C GLY A 79 -5.66 0.54 -6.80
N ASN A 80 -5.39 -0.30 -7.80
CA ASN A 80 -4.10 -0.98 -7.94
C ASN A 80 -2.94 -0.01 -8.21
N MET A 81 -3.17 1.07 -8.97
CA MET A 81 -2.14 2.07 -9.26
C MET A 81 -1.53 2.66 -7.98
N SER A 82 -2.36 2.92 -6.97
CA SER A 82 -1.91 3.35 -5.64
C SER A 82 -1.00 2.32 -4.97
N ASN A 83 -1.27 1.02 -5.14
CA ASN A 83 -0.42 -0.05 -4.61
C ASN A 83 0.96 -0.06 -5.25
N VAL A 84 1.02 0.18 -6.55
CA VAL A 84 2.27 0.20 -7.30
C VAL A 84 3.07 1.44 -6.91
N ILE A 85 2.45 2.63 -6.94
CA ILE A 85 3.09 3.88 -6.55
C ILE A 85 3.62 3.81 -5.12
N ARG A 86 2.86 3.20 -4.20
CA ARG A 86 3.26 3.02 -2.80
C ARG A 86 4.62 2.35 -2.60
N TYR A 87 5.04 1.48 -3.51
CA TYR A 87 6.33 0.80 -3.39
C TYR A 87 7.50 1.81 -3.29
N PHE A 88 7.51 2.83 -4.15
CA PHE A 88 8.63 3.78 -4.22
C PHE A 88 8.86 4.60 -2.94
N PRO A 89 7.86 5.30 -2.36
CA PRO A 89 8.07 6.03 -1.11
C PRO A 89 8.36 5.09 0.05
N THR A 90 7.73 3.89 0.12
CA THR A 90 8.07 2.91 1.15
C THR A 90 9.53 2.46 1.07
N GLN A 91 10.06 2.22 -0.14
CA GLN A 91 11.47 1.85 -0.30
C GLN A 91 12.43 3.01 -0.02
N ALA A 92 12.07 4.23 -0.40
CA ALA A 92 12.86 5.41 -0.04
C ALA A 92 12.95 5.59 1.48
N LEU A 93 11.84 5.41 2.20
CA LEU A 93 11.79 5.49 3.66
C LEU A 93 12.53 4.32 4.33
N ASN A 94 12.38 3.10 3.81
CA ASN A 94 13.17 1.96 4.26
C ASN A 94 14.67 2.23 4.11
N PHE A 95 15.11 2.77 2.97
CA PHE A 95 16.52 3.12 2.75
C PHE A 95 17.00 4.22 3.73
N ALA A 96 16.19 5.26 3.93
CA ALA A 96 16.56 6.38 4.79
C ALA A 96 16.63 6.00 6.29
N PHE A 97 15.69 5.16 6.75
CA PHE A 97 15.43 5.01 8.17
C PHE A 97 15.73 3.63 8.75
N LYS A 98 15.71 2.56 7.95
CA LYS A 98 15.85 1.19 8.48
C LYS A 98 17.17 0.97 9.21
N ASP A 99 18.28 1.43 8.64
CA ASP A 99 19.60 1.26 9.26
C ASP A 99 19.80 2.22 10.45
N LYS A 100 19.20 3.42 10.39
CA LYS A 100 19.18 4.38 11.50
C LYS A 100 18.43 3.82 12.71
N TYR A 101 17.25 3.25 12.51
CA TYR A 101 16.48 2.63 13.59
C TYR A 101 17.16 1.37 14.12
N LYS A 102 17.74 0.53 13.26
CA LYS A 102 18.50 -0.64 13.73
C LYS A 102 19.75 -0.25 14.53
N ALA A 103 20.44 0.82 14.17
CA ALA A 103 21.62 1.30 14.88
C ALA A 103 21.29 1.93 16.25
N MET A 104 20.04 2.31 16.48
CA MET A 104 19.57 2.87 17.76
C MET A 104 19.43 1.81 18.86
N PHE A 105 19.33 0.52 18.48
CA PHE A 105 19.21 -0.58 19.44
C PHE A 105 20.51 -1.39 19.52
N PRO A 106 20.87 -1.90 20.71
CA PRO A 106 22.03 -2.79 20.86
C PRO A 106 21.87 -4.07 20.03
N LYS A 107 22.99 -4.59 19.51
CA LYS A 107 23.00 -5.89 18.82
C LYS A 107 22.91 -7.01 19.85
N TYR A 108 21.74 -7.61 20.00
CA TYR A 108 21.55 -8.79 20.83
C TYR A 108 21.75 -10.08 20.02
N SER A 109 22.37 -11.09 20.62
CA SER A 109 22.52 -12.40 19.99
C SER A 109 21.19 -13.17 20.05
N PRO A 110 20.68 -13.71 18.93
CA PRO A 110 19.43 -14.47 18.90
C PRO A 110 19.44 -15.73 19.78
N LYS A 111 20.62 -16.27 20.08
CA LYS A 111 20.79 -17.56 20.77
C LYS A 111 20.94 -17.43 22.28
N THR A 112 21.43 -16.30 22.80
CA THR A 112 21.66 -16.10 24.24
C THR A 112 20.61 -15.19 24.87
N ASP A 113 20.09 -14.20 24.14
CA ASP A 113 19.16 -13.19 24.66
C ASP A 113 17.96 -12.99 23.71
N PHE A 114 17.26 -14.09 23.39
CA PHE A 114 16.15 -14.09 22.43
C PHE A 114 15.12 -12.99 22.71
N TRP A 115 14.69 -12.81 23.96
CA TRP A 115 13.67 -11.81 24.31
C TRP A 115 14.15 -10.36 24.12
N LYS A 116 15.43 -10.08 24.37
CA LYS A 116 16.01 -8.74 24.14
C LYS A 116 16.20 -8.48 22.64
N PHE A 117 16.66 -9.49 21.90
CA PHE A 117 16.71 -9.45 20.44
C PHE A 117 15.32 -9.23 19.84
N PHE A 118 14.31 -9.96 20.30
CA PHE A 118 12.94 -9.84 19.85
C PHE A 118 12.38 -8.45 20.14
N GLY A 119 12.51 -7.96 21.38
CA GLY A 119 12.06 -6.62 21.77
C GLY A 119 12.73 -5.50 20.95
N ALA A 120 14.04 -5.59 20.73
CA ALA A 120 14.78 -4.62 19.90
C ALA A 120 14.35 -4.64 18.43
N ASN A 121 14.10 -5.82 17.85
CA ASN A 121 13.59 -5.92 16.48
C ASN A 121 12.14 -5.46 16.35
N MET A 122 11.30 -5.74 17.34
CA MET A 122 9.93 -5.23 17.38
C MET A 122 9.90 -3.71 17.50
N ALA A 123 10.69 -3.13 18.40
CA ALA A 123 10.75 -1.68 18.59
C ALA A 123 11.32 -0.98 17.34
N SER A 124 12.44 -1.46 16.79
CA SER A 124 13.00 -0.90 15.55
C SER A 124 12.08 -1.06 14.35
N GLY A 125 11.41 -2.20 14.19
CA GLY A 125 10.42 -2.44 13.15
C GLY A 125 9.17 -1.57 13.32
N GLY A 126 8.68 -1.42 14.55
CA GLY A 126 7.53 -0.58 14.88
C GLY A 126 7.80 0.90 14.61
N MET A 127 8.98 1.41 15.00
CA MET A 127 9.39 2.79 14.72
C MET A 127 9.57 3.04 13.21
N ALA A 128 10.24 2.12 12.50
CA ALA A 128 10.38 2.21 11.05
C ALA A 128 9.01 2.17 10.33
N GLY A 129 8.09 1.32 10.80
CA GLY A 129 6.73 1.22 10.33
C GLY A 129 5.93 2.49 10.56
N ALA A 130 5.96 3.04 11.79
CA ALA A 130 5.25 4.26 12.15
C ALA A 130 5.71 5.45 11.31
N THR A 131 7.03 5.65 11.17
CA THR A 131 7.59 6.71 10.32
C THR A 131 7.22 6.51 8.86
N SER A 132 7.26 5.27 8.36
CA SER A 132 6.82 4.99 6.99
C SER A 132 5.35 5.34 6.78
N LEU A 133 4.52 5.01 7.77
CA LEU A 133 3.08 5.26 7.74
C LEU A 133 2.77 6.76 7.73
N LEU A 134 3.50 7.59 8.47
CA LEU A 134 3.29 9.06 8.46
C LEU A 134 3.33 9.67 7.06
N PHE A 135 4.14 9.13 6.15
CA PHE A 135 4.24 9.62 4.77
C PHE A 135 3.34 8.85 3.79
N VAL A 136 3.16 7.54 4.02
CA VAL A 136 2.51 6.65 3.05
C VAL A 136 1.02 6.46 3.34
N TYR A 137 0.55 6.79 4.54
CA TYR A 137 -0.83 6.58 4.96
C TYR A 137 -1.87 7.21 4.02
N PRO A 138 -1.71 8.45 3.51
CA PRO A 138 -2.65 9.01 2.54
C PRO A 138 -2.79 8.17 1.26
N LEU A 139 -1.71 7.51 0.82
CA LEU A 139 -1.74 6.60 -0.35
C LEU A 139 -2.47 5.29 -0.03
N ASP A 140 -2.27 4.73 1.16
CA ASP A 140 -2.96 3.53 1.65
C ASP A 140 -4.46 3.78 1.86
N PHE A 141 -4.80 4.96 2.38
CA PHE A 141 -6.16 5.40 2.55
C PHE A 141 -6.86 5.59 1.19
N ALA A 142 -6.26 6.35 0.27
CA ALA A 142 -6.81 6.55 -1.07
C ALA A 142 -6.99 5.23 -1.84
N ARG A 143 -6.01 4.32 -1.71
CA ARG A 143 -6.10 2.96 -2.26
C ARG A 143 -7.34 2.24 -1.78
N THR A 144 -7.55 2.22 -0.46
CA THR A 144 -8.66 1.50 0.17
C THR A 144 -10.00 2.10 -0.26
N ARG A 145 -10.14 3.43 -0.19
CA ARG A 145 -11.36 4.13 -0.63
C ARG A 145 -11.71 3.86 -2.09
N MET A 146 -10.72 3.82 -2.98
CA MET A 146 -10.97 3.52 -4.40
C MET A 146 -11.26 2.04 -4.65
N ALA A 147 -10.63 1.12 -3.93
CA ALA A 147 -10.86 -0.32 -4.12
C ALA A 147 -12.29 -0.72 -3.75
N VAL A 148 -12.87 -0.04 -2.76
CA VAL A 148 -14.20 -0.30 -2.22
C VAL A 148 -15.30 0.50 -2.92
N ASP A 149 -14.93 1.47 -3.78
CA ASP A 149 -15.88 2.21 -4.61
C ASP A 149 -16.45 1.30 -5.70
N ILE A 150 -17.75 1.01 -5.57
CA ILE A 150 -18.50 0.18 -6.50
C ILE A 150 -19.26 0.99 -7.57
N GLY A 151 -19.16 2.32 -7.54
CA GLY A 151 -19.83 3.20 -8.47
C GLY A 151 -19.35 3.02 -9.92
N THR A 152 -20.27 3.17 -10.87
CA THR A 152 -20.00 3.13 -12.33
C THR A 152 -20.34 4.47 -12.98
N GLY A 153 -19.56 4.88 -13.99
CA GLY A 153 -19.77 6.15 -14.70
C GLY A 153 -19.88 7.37 -13.77
N ALA A 154 -21.02 8.05 -13.83
CA ALA A 154 -21.33 9.23 -13.01
C ALA A 154 -21.54 8.94 -11.52
N ASN A 155 -21.81 7.68 -11.14
CA ASN A 155 -22.00 7.27 -9.75
C ASN A 155 -20.69 6.88 -9.04
N ARG A 156 -19.54 7.08 -9.69
CA ARG A 156 -18.21 6.87 -9.10
C ARG A 156 -17.94 7.92 -8.03
N GLN A 157 -17.55 7.49 -6.84
CA GLN A 157 -17.10 8.43 -5.79
C GLN A 157 -15.75 9.05 -6.14
N PHE A 158 -14.84 8.27 -6.74
CA PHE A 158 -13.50 8.72 -7.09
C PHE A 158 -13.09 8.26 -8.49
N THR A 159 -12.62 9.20 -9.32
CA THR A 159 -12.10 8.94 -10.67
C THR A 159 -10.62 8.51 -10.67
N GLY A 160 -9.86 8.89 -9.63
CA GLY A 160 -8.46 8.51 -9.49
C GLY A 160 -7.84 8.92 -8.15
N LEU A 161 -6.58 8.54 -7.94
CA LEU A 161 -5.85 8.76 -6.68
C LEU A 161 -5.75 10.25 -6.32
N GLY A 162 -5.35 11.10 -7.27
CA GLY A 162 -5.21 12.54 -7.03
C GLY A 162 -6.54 13.21 -6.67
N GLN A 163 -7.64 12.82 -7.33
CA GLN A 163 -8.97 13.30 -6.99
C GLN A 163 -9.40 12.79 -5.62
N CYS A 164 -9.18 11.52 -5.29
CA CYS A 164 -9.51 10.96 -3.98
C CYS A 164 -8.84 11.72 -2.83
N ILE A 165 -7.52 11.93 -2.94
CA ILE A 165 -6.76 12.67 -1.92
C ILE A 165 -7.24 14.11 -1.84
N SER A 166 -7.41 14.80 -2.99
CA SER A 166 -7.85 16.20 -3.00
C SER A 166 -9.28 16.38 -2.47
N SER A 167 -10.20 15.50 -2.85
CA SER A 167 -11.61 15.57 -2.43
C SER A 167 -11.76 15.33 -0.93
N ILE A 168 -11.01 14.39 -0.36
CA ILE A 168 -11.07 14.14 1.09
C ILE A 168 -10.36 15.25 1.86
N TYR A 169 -9.20 15.70 1.39
CA TYR A 169 -8.52 16.86 1.99
C TYR A 169 -9.42 18.11 2.02
N LYS A 170 -10.22 18.34 0.97
CA LYS A 170 -11.16 19.47 0.92
C LYS A 170 -12.39 19.30 1.81
N LYS A 171 -12.82 18.06 2.09
CA LYS A 171 -14.00 17.80 2.94
C LYS A 171 -13.64 17.73 4.42
N ASP A 172 -12.60 16.97 4.74
CA ASP A 172 -12.28 16.55 6.12
C ASP A 172 -10.88 17.02 6.58
N GLY A 173 -10.14 17.75 5.73
CA GLY A 173 -8.81 18.25 6.05
C GLY A 173 -7.75 17.16 6.19
N MET A 174 -6.67 17.45 6.94
CA MET A 174 -5.65 16.44 7.28
C MET A 174 -6.16 15.35 8.21
N GLY A 175 -7.21 15.60 8.99
CA GLY A 175 -7.78 14.60 9.91
C GLY A 175 -8.51 13.46 9.20
N GLY A 176 -8.91 13.66 7.93
CA GLY A 176 -9.58 12.64 7.12
C GLY A 176 -8.65 11.82 6.21
N LEU A 177 -7.37 12.20 6.07
CA LEU A 177 -6.37 11.49 5.26
C LEU A 177 -5.50 10.57 6.12
#